data_AF-A0A535P8Y9-F1
#
_entry.id   AF-A0A535P8Y9-F1
#
_cell.length_a   1.000
_cell.length_b   1.000
_cell.length_c   1.000
_cell.angle_alpha   90.00
_cell.angle_beta   90.00
_cell.angle_gamma   90.00
#
_symmetry.space_group_name_H-M   'P 1'
#
loop_
_entity.id
_entity.type
_entity.pdbx_description
1 polymer ?
#
loop_
_entity_poly.entity_id
_entity_poly.type
_entity_poly.pdbx_seq_one_letter_code
_entity_poly.pdbx_strand_id
1 'polypeptide(L)'
;MSLRARSGALAGTIVATVLLSLATPWSVRAGTTVNLDQWASLDRAWQNGNLNGNNSRYPEGGVIPFRLAMEGLAVGDHSIHINYDWTAGGHKAHDFLATWNLTNASGKICTPSGGAISSMCPSLPAYSSFAFPPDPYVADGLSVTGAQVYSGAIRRLTIWGGTILSISKPVHSGSASGNSAGDVLVRFRASGSAVLLAWGGHIAQSSYWNRAAGGPADGAGEVSGAPWHMRTLQLDGAGNKNQDRSIQPSAIVGSVPPGGLAPPTPTPPPPLGPGTGAPIPRPRPHATAPATASGLPDGDRSSIVAAIGVVLTLVLAFSLALPIPRMLSRRRRR
;
A
#
# COMPACT_ATOMS: atom_id res chain seq x y z
N MET A 1 22.26 29.53 -93.85
CA MET A 1 20.93 28.90 -93.59
C MET A 1 21.12 27.67 -92.71
N SER A 2 20.09 27.28 -91.94
CA SER A 2 19.80 25.95 -91.31
C SER A 2 20.97 25.11 -90.71
N LEU A 3 20.99 24.66 -89.43
CA LEU A 3 20.02 23.82 -88.67
C LEU A 3 19.64 22.51 -89.40
N ARG A 4 19.57 21.32 -88.76
CA ARG A 4 19.96 20.82 -87.42
C ARG A 4 20.29 19.31 -87.60
N ALA A 5 21.40 18.79 -87.05
CA ALA A 5 21.51 18.18 -85.72
C ALA A 5 20.52 17.02 -85.41
N ARG A 6 21.05 15.85 -85.05
CA ARG A 6 20.32 14.60 -84.74
C ARG A 6 20.02 14.42 -83.23
N SER A 7 19.09 13.50 -82.95
CA SER A 7 18.98 12.57 -81.81
C SER A 7 19.47 12.98 -80.40
N GLY A 8 18.59 12.83 -79.41
CA GLY A 8 18.93 12.69 -77.99
C GLY A 8 17.82 11.96 -77.23
N ALA A 9 18.15 10.88 -76.53
CA ALA A 9 17.19 10.15 -75.70
C ALA A 9 17.15 10.74 -74.28
N LEU A 10 15.96 10.91 -73.70
CA LEU A 10 15.82 11.32 -72.30
C LEU A 10 15.80 10.10 -71.38
N ALA A 11 16.78 10.03 -70.47
CA ALA A 11 16.70 9.18 -69.28
C ALA A 11 16.01 9.97 -68.16
N GLY A 12 14.82 9.52 -67.74
CA GLY A 12 14.07 10.14 -66.65
C GLY A 12 14.37 9.49 -65.30
N THR A 13 15.06 10.20 -64.40
CA THR A 13 15.37 9.72 -63.06
C THR A 13 14.16 9.87 -62.13
N ILE A 14 13.52 8.75 -61.75
CA ILE A 14 12.46 8.75 -60.74
C ILE A 14 13.07 8.79 -59.35
N VAL A 15 12.88 9.89 -58.63
CA VAL A 15 13.28 10.01 -57.21
C VAL A 15 12.13 9.54 -56.32
N ALA A 16 12.25 8.32 -55.79
CA ALA A 16 11.29 7.78 -54.82
C ALA A 16 11.60 8.30 -53.41
N THR A 17 10.86 9.31 -52.94
CA THR A 17 10.94 9.79 -51.55
C THR A 17 10.28 8.79 -50.60
N VAL A 18 11.10 7.97 -49.94
CA VAL A 18 10.65 7.07 -48.86
C VAL A 18 10.27 7.91 -47.64
N LEU A 19 8.97 8.10 -47.42
CA LEU A 19 8.42 8.63 -46.18
C LEU A 19 8.55 7.55 -45.09
N LEU A 20 9.67 7.58 -44.35
CA LEU A 20 9.87 6.73 -43.19
C LEU A 20 8.97 7.20 -42.04
N SER A 21 7.77 6.62 -41.95
CA SER A 21 6.87 6.85 -40.83
C SER A 21 7.49 6.32 -39.54
N LEU A 22 7.89 7.23 -38.66
CA LEU A 22 8.25 6.91 -37.28
C LEU A 22 6.99 6.47 -36.53
N ALA A 23 6.65 5.18 -36.66
CA ALA A 23 5.68 4.53 -35.81
C ALA A 23 6.18 4.61 -34.37
N THR A 24 5.62 5.53 -33.59
CA THR A 24 5.88 5.60 -32.16
C THR A 24 5.49 4.24 -31.56
N PRO A 25 6.38 3.55 -30.82
CA PRO A 25 6.04 2.28 -30.23
C PRO A 25 4.89 2.52 -29.25
N TRP A 26 3.72 1.94 -29.55
CA TRP A 26 2.58 1.99 -28.64
C TRP A 26 2.96 1.20 -27.39
N SER A 27 3.30 1.92 -26.31
CA SER A 27 3.54 1.33 -25.00
C SER A 27 2.26 0.69 -24.50
N VAL A 28 2.05 -0.59 -24.84
CA VAL A 28 0.97 -1.42 -24.30
C VAL A 28 1.20 -1.54 -22.80
N ARG A 29 0.54 -0.67 -22.04
CA ARG A 29 0.52 -0.75 -20.58
C ARG A 29 -0.03 -2.12 -20.20
N ALA A 30 0.71 -2.87 -19.39
CA ALA A 30 0.18 -4.11 -18.81
C ALA A 30 -1.14 -3.78 -18.10
N GLY A 31 -2.21 -4.48 -18.48
CA GLY A 31 -3.55 -4.20 -17.97
C GLY A 31 -3.61 -4.41 -16.46
N THR A 32 -4.27 -3.49 -15.74
CA THR A 32 -4.31 -3.48 -14.28
C THR A 32 -4.65 -4.85 -13.70
N THR A 33 -3.94 -5.30 -12.67
CA THR A 33 -4.26 -6.53 -11.93
C THR A 33 -4.64 -6.19 -10.50
N VAL A 34 -5.47 -7.06 -9.90
CA VAL A 34 -5.98 -6.92 -8.54
C VAL A 34 -6.00 -8.31 -7.94
N ASN A 35 -5.09 -8.59 -7.01
CA ASN A 35 -5.00 -9.88 -6.33
C ASN A 35 -5.16 -9.67 -4.83
N LEU A 36 -6.20 -10.27 -4.25
CA LEU A 36 -6.44 -10.34 -2.80
C LEU A 36 -5.83 -11.64 -2.26
N ASP A 37 -5.15 -11.59 -1.12
CA ASP A 37 -4.77 -12.78 -0.34
C ASP A 37 -5.21 -12.62 1.11
N GLN A 38 -5.36 -13.77 1.78
CA GLN A 38 -5.55 -13.89 3.22
C GLN A 38 -4.49 -14.80 3.83
N TRP A 39 -4.17 -14.60 5.11
CA TRP A 39 -3.09 -15.34 5.78
C TRP A 39 -3.57 -16.68 6.37
N ALA A 40 -3.01 -17.79 5.88
CA ALA A 40 -3.15 -19.12 6.48
C ALA A 40 -2.25 -19.22 7.72
N SER A 41 -2.84 -19.28 8.91
CA SER A 41 -2.09 -19.12 10.16
C SER A 41 -1.33 -20.37 10.62
N LEU A 42 -1.70 -21.58 10.17
CA LEU A 42 -0.90 -22.79 10.39
C LEU A 42 0.22 -22.91 9.35
N ASP A 43 -0.12 -22.71 8.08
CA ASP A 43 0.82 -22.76 6.94
C ASP A 43 1.85 -21.61 6.97
N ARG A 44 1.56 -20.54 7.73
CA ARG A 44 2.36 -19.31 7.87
C ARG A 44 2.65 -18.66 6.50
N ALA A 45 1.63 -18.65 5.66
CA ALA A 45 1.69 -18.23 4.27
C ALA A 45 0.51 -17.34 3.91
N TRP A 46 0.70 -16.46 2.93
CA TRP A 46 -0.41 -15.85 2.21
C TRP A 46 -0.97 -16.86 1.23
N GLN A 47 -2.30 -16.89 1.08
CA GLN A 47 -2.96 -17.72 0.08
C GLN A 47 -4.11 -17.01 -0.61
N ASN A 48 -4.36 -17.47 -1.83
CA ASN A 48 -5.49 -17.08 -2.68
C ASN A 48 -6.73 -17.97 -2.43
N GLY A 49 -6.59 -19.05 -1.66
CA GLY A 49 -7.64 -19.99 -1.31
C GLY A 49 -8.30 -19.73 0.05
N ASN A 50 -9.28 -20.57 0.40
CA ASN A 50 -10.15 -20.38 1.57
C ASN A 50 -9.48 -20.84 2.88
N LEU A 51 -9.69 -20.10 3.97
CA LEU A 51 -9.24 -20.48 5.30
C LEU A 51 -10.18 -21.56 5.88
N ASN A 52 -9.60 -22.60 6.47
CA ASN A 52 -10.32 -23.75 7.01
C ASN A 52 -9.52 -24.48 8.10
N GLY A 53 -10.13 -25.49 8.71
CA GLY A 53 -9.56 -26.31 9.78
C GLY A 53 -8.29 -27.11 9.45
N ASN A 54 -7.78 -27.07 8.21
CA ASN A 54 -6.49 -27.68 7.85
C ASN A 54 -5.36 -26.65 7.78
N ASN A 55 -5.62 -25.45 7.22
CA ASN A 55 -4.58 -24.41 6.99
C ASN A 55 -4.58 -23.28 8.04
N SER A 56 -5.61 -23.18 8.88
CA SER A 56 -5.83 -22.00 9.72
C SER A 56 -6.41 -22.29 11.10
N ARG A 57 -5.99 -21.49 12.07
CA ARG A 57 -6.57 -21.35 13.40
C ARG A 57 -6.68 -19.86 13.73
N TYR A 58 -7.89 -19.42 14.04
CA TYR A 58 -8.17 -18.04 14.48
C TYR A 58 -9.17 -18.08 15.64
N PRO A 59 -8.93 -17.37 16.75
CA PRO A 59 -9.94 -17.21 17.78
C PRO A 59 -11.03 -16.23 17.34
N GLU A 60 -12.24 -16.35 17.91
CA GLU A 60 -13.15 -15.21 18.00
C GLU A 60 -12.42 -14.02 18.64
N GLY A 61 -12.55 -12.82 18.07
CA GLY A 61 -11.79 -11.67 18.50
C GLY A 61 -10.33 -11.63 18.01
N GLY A 62 -9.90 -12.64 17.26
CA GLY A 62 -8.73 -12.55 16.42
C GLY A 62 -8.98 -11.65 15.21
N VAL A 63 -7.90 -11.34 14.49
CA VAL A 63 -7.95 -10.59 13.23
C VAL A 63 -7.36 -11.43 12.13
N ILE A 64 -8.12 -11.65 11.05
CA ILE A 64 -7.63 -12.24 9.81
C ILE A 64 -6.87 -11.16 9.03
N PRO A 65 -5.56 -11.34 8.77
CA PRO A 65 -4.79 -10.46 7.91
C PRO A 65 -5.19 -10.66 6.44
N PHE A 66 -5.49 -9.55 5.75
CA PHE A 66 -5.69 -9.47 4.32
C PHE A 66 -4.63 -8.54 3.70
N ARG A 67 -4.19 -8.85 2.48
CA ARG A 67 -3.41 -7.93 1.64
C ARG A 67 -3.93 -7.92 0.21
N LEU A 68 -3.84 -6.77 -0.45
CA LEU A 68 -4.26 -6.57 -1.83
C LEU A 68 -3.12 -5.96 -2.63
N ALA A 69 -2.58 -6.71 -3.59
CA ALA A 69 -1.66 -6.17 -4.59
C ALA A 69 -2.46 -5.65 -5.78
N MET A 70 -2.20 -4.40 -6.16
CA MET A 70 -2.74 -3.74 -7.34
C MET A 70 -1.57 -3.28 -8.21
N GLU A 71 -1.44 -3.85 -9.40
CA GLU A 71 -0.32 -3.61 -10.33
C GLU A 71 -0.84 -3.05 -11.66
N GLY A 72 0.00 -2.32 -12.40
CA GLY A 72 -0.38 -1.65 -13.65
C GLY A 72 -1.12 -0.31 -13.49
N LEU A 73 -1.36 0.13 -12.25
CA LEU A 73 -2.09 1.36 -11.90
C LEU A 73 -1.54 2.62 -12.58
N ALA A 74 -2.38 3.66 -12.66
CA ALA A 74 -1.94 5.00 -13.03
C ALA A 74 -1.27 5.70 -11.83
N VAL A 75 -0.44 6.71 -12.11
CA VAL A 75 0.01 7.64 -11.06
C VAL A 75 -1.03 8.74 -10.97
N GLY A 76 -1.82 8.73 -9.89
CA GLY A 76 -2.99 9.59 -9.76
C GLY A 76 -3.82 9.25 -8.53
N ASP A 77 -5.05 9.76 -8.50
CA ASP A 77 -6.05 9.38 -7.50
C ASP A 77 -6.81 8.14 -7.99
N HIS A 78 -7.07 7.23 -7.06
CA HIS A 78 -7.76 5.96 -7.27
C HIS A 78 -8.72 5.68 -6.11
N SER A 79 -9.66 4.78 -6.32
CA SER A 79 -10.64 4.35 -5.32
C SER A 79 -11.04 2.89 -5.47
N ILE A 80 -11.25 2.22 -4.34
CA ILE A 80 -11.67 0.82 -4.27
C ILE A 80 -12.56 0.60 -3.05
N HIS A 81 -13.53 -0.31 -3.17
CA HIS A 81 -14.37 -0.74 -2.06
C HIS A 81 -13.74 -1.93 -1.32
N ILE A 82 -13.76 -1.90 0.01
CA ILE A 82 -13.54 -3.09 0.85
C ILE A 82 -14.90 -3.46 1.44
N ASN A 83 -15.40 -4.63 1.06
CA ASN A 83 -16.69 -5.17 1.46
C ASN A 83 -16.48 -6.45 2.27
N TYR A 84 -17.34 -6.70 3.26
CA TYR A 84 -17.25 -7.89 4.11
C TYR A 84 -18.64 -8.37 4.51
N ASP A 85 -18.82 -9.69 4.62
CA ASP A 85 -20.03 -10.27 5.20
C ASP A 85 -20.05 -9.94 6.71
N TRP A 86 -21.00 -9.07 7.10
CA TRP A 86 -21.18 -8.64 8.48
C TRP A 86 -21.99 -9.66 9.29
N THR A 87 -22.98 -10.31 8.65
CA THR A 87 -23.60 -11.55 9.17
C THR A 87 -23.69 -12.64 8.10
N ALA A 88 -23.62 -13.89 8.57
CA ALA A 88 -23.92 -15.07 7.78
C ALA A 88 -24.84 -15.99 8.61
N GLY A 89 -26.03 -16.29 8.08
CA GLY A 89 -27.05 -17.08 8.79
C GLY A 89 -27.62 -16.42 10.06
N GLY A 90 -27.47 -15.11 10.23
CA GLY A 90 -27.89 -14.33 11.41
C GLY A 90 -26.79 -14.06 12.43
N HIS A 91 -25.75 -14.89 12.44
CA HIS A 91 -24.62 -14.76 13.35
C HIS A 91 -23.58 -13.77 12.82
N LYS A 92 -22.94 -13.05 13.74
CA LYS A 92 -22.04 -11.95 13.40
C LYS A 92 -20.71 -12.53 12.92
N ALA A 93 -20.21 -12.05 11.78
CA ALA A 93 -19.13 -12.71 11.04
C ALA A 93 -17.84 -11.85 11.06
N HIS A 94 -17.69 -10.95 10.09
CA HIS A 94 -16.74 -9.83 10.20
C HIS A 94 -17.48 -8.61 10.75
N ASP A 95 -17.38 -8.34 12.05
CA ASP A 95 -18.06 -7.20 12.65
C ASP A 95 -17.41 -5.86 12.28
N PHE A 96 -16.07 -5.76 12.17
CA PHE A 96 -15.38 -4.56 11.70
C PHE A 96 -13.99 -4.80 11.09
N LEU A 97 -13.49 -3.78 10.36
CA LEU A 97 -12.12 -3.72 9.85
C LEU A 97 -11.12 -3.20 10.89
N ALA A 98 -9.95 -3.82 10.95
CA ALA A 98 -8.86 -3.61 11.92
C ALA A 98 -7.49 -3.48 11.23
N THR A 99 -6.41 -3.30 12.01
CA THR A 99 -5.03 -3.36 11.51
C THR A 99 -4.61 -4.81 11.23
N TRP A 100 -3.96 -5.06 10.08
CA TRP A 100 -3.72 -6.41 9.55
C TRP A 100 -2.87 -7.34 10.45
N ASN A 101 -1.87 -6.81 11.16
CA ASN A 101 -0.87 -7.62 11.84
C ASN A 101 -1.09 -7.87 13.34
N LEU A 102 -2.31 -7.65 13.86
CA LEU A 102 -2.60 -7.78 15.29
C LEU A 102 -2.52 -9.21 15.84
N THR A 103 -2.71 -10.25 15.01
CA THR A 103 -2.72 -11.65 15.48
C THR A 103 -1.62 -12.51 14.83
N ASN A 104 -1.72 -12.82 13.53
CA ASN A 104 -0.99 -13.97 12.96
C ASN A 104 0.11 -13.67 11.92
N ALA A 105 0.19 -12.46 11.34
CA ALA A 105 1.08 -12.17 10.20
C ALA A 105 2.16 -11.09 10.44
N SER A 106 2.47 -10.74 11.70
CA SER A 106 3.37 -9.60 11.98
C SER A 106 4.77 -9.77 11.36
N GLY A 107 5.18 -8.74 10.60
CA GLY A 107 6.41 -8.74 9.81
C GLY A 107 6.39 -9.58 8.52
N LYS A 108 5.25 -10.17 8.12
CA LYS A 108 5.16 -11.13 6.99
C LYS A 108 4.51 -10.60 5.71
N ILE A 109 4.31 -9.28 5.57
CA ILE A 109 3.60 -8.68 4.43
C ILE A 109 4.14 -9.11 3.05
N CYS A 110 5.47 -9.19 2.89
CA CYS A 110 6.15 -9.62 1.67
C CYS A 110 6.60 -11.09 1.66
N THR A 111 6.01 -11.97 2.48
CA THR A 111 6.24 -13.41 2.32
C THR A 111 5.77 -13.84 0.92
N PRO A 112 6.64 -14.47 0.09
CA PRO A 112 6.38 -14.74 -1.33
C PRO A 112 5.57 -16.04 -1.51
N SER A 113 4.34 -16.03 -1.01
CA SER A 113 3.31 -17.04 -1.22
C SER A 113 2.00 -16.36 -1.62
N GLY A 114 1.00 -17.10 -2.09
CA GLY A 114 -0.27 -16.53 -2.55
C GLY A 114 -0.18 -15.79 -3.90
N GLY A 115 -1.27 -15.10 -4.28
CA GLY A 115 -1.35 -14.37 -5.55
C GLY A 115 -1.07 -12.86 -5.43
N ALA A 116 -1.19 -12.30 -4.23
CA ALA A 116 -1.04 -10.87 -3.92
C ALA A 116 0.41 -10.47 -3.59
N ILE A 117 1.38 -11.08 -4.26
CA ILE A 117 2.80 -10.70 -4.15
C ILE A 117 3.00 -9.45 -5.02
N SER A 118 3.13 -8.28 -4.40
CA SER A 118 3.35 -7.03 -5.14
C SER A 118 4.78 -6.95 -5.71
N SER A 119 4.93 -6.28 -6.84
CA SER A 119 6.23 -6.00 -7.49
C SER A 119 7.20 -5.19 -6.62
N MET A 120 6.69 -4.53 -5.57
CA MET A 120 7.49 -3.81 -4.57
C MET A 120 8.17 -4.73 -3.53
N CYS A 121 7.82 -6.02 -3.47
CA CYS A 121 8.46 -6.96 -2.56
C CYS A 121 9.85 -7.41 -3.07
N PRO A 122 10.82 -7.71 -2.17
CA PRO A 122 10.71 -7.72 -0.72
C PRO A 122 10.95 -6.34 -0.06
N SER A 123 11.51 -5.38 -0.78
CA SER A 123 11.93 -4.08 -0.25
C SER A 123 10.87 -2.99 -0.46
N LEU A 124 9.77 -3.09 0.29
CA LEU A 124 8.69 -2.10 0.23
C LEU A 124 9.19 -0.68 0.56
N PRO A 125 8.59 0.37 -0.05
CA PRO A 125 8.84 1.76 0.32
C PRO A 125 8.35 2.08 1.75
N ALA A 126 8.54 3.32 2.21
CA ALA A 126 7.84 3.80 3.41
C ALA A 126 6.32 3.65 3.24
N TYR A 127 5.64 3.20 4.30
CA TYR A 127 4.19 3.05 4.30
C TYR A 127 3.48 4.34 4.76
N SER A 128 2.24 4.51 4.31
CA SER A 128 1.27 5.39 4.94
C SER A 128 0.18 4.55 5.62
N SER A 129 -0.60 5.16 6.52
CA SER A 129 -1.75 4.49 7.12
C SER A 129 -2.83 5.47 7.52
N PHE A 130 -4.09 5.03 7.46
CA PHE A 130 -5.26 5.85 7.80
C PHE A 130 -6.18 5.08 8.75
N ALA A 131 -6.82 5.76 9.68
CA ALA A 131 -7.73 5.12 10.64
C ALA A 131 -9.06 4.77 9.96
N PHE A 132 -9.56 3.55 10.15
CA PHE A 132 -10.92 3.24 9.77
C PHE A 132 -11.88 4.05 10.67
N PRO A 133 -12.90 4.74 10.11
CA PRO A 133 -13.86 5.48 10.93
C PRO A 133 -14.59 4.58 11.94
N PRO A 134 -15.09 5.13 13.06
CA PRO A 134 -16.04 4.44 13.93
C PRO A 134 -17.26 3.98 13.16
N ASP A 135 -17.80 2.82 13.53
CA ASP A 135 -18.99 2.26 12.90
C ASP A 135 -20.22 2.49 13.81
N PRO A 136 -21.15 3.38 13.45
CA PRO A 136 -22.32 3.70 14.25
C PRO A 136 -23.42 2.64 14.16
N TYR A 137 -23.24 1.56 13.39
CA TYR A 137 -24.26 0.54 13.20
C TYR A 137 -24.58 -0.21 14.51
N VAL A 138 -25.86 -0.56 14.66
CA VAL A 138 -26.44 -1.21 15.84
C VAL A 138 -27.29 -2.39 15.38
N ALA A 139 -27.11 -3.54 16.02
CA ALA A 139 -27.95 -4.72 15.85
C ALA A 139 -28.14 -5.39 17.21
N ASP A 140 -29.33 -5.96 17.43
CA ASP A 140 -29.67 -6.75 18.63
C ASP A 140 -29.38 -6.00 19.96
N GLY A 141 -29.46 -4.67 19.93
CA GLY A 141 -29.18 -3.76 21.06
C GLY A 141 -27.70 -3.40 21.26
N LEU A 142 -26.78 -4.02 20.53
CA LEU A 142 -25.33 -3.82 20.62
C LEU A 142 -24.80 -3.03 19.41
N SER A 143 -23.69 -2.31 19.58
CA SER A 143 -23.13 -1.44 18.54
C SER A 143 -21.78 -1.94 18.05
N VAL A 144 -21.50 -1.76 16.76
CA VAL A 144 -20.20 -2.14 16.19
C VAL A 144 -19.08 -1.27 16.79
N THR A 145 -19.31 0.00 17.09
CA THR A 145 -18.37 0.83 17.90
C THR A 145 -18.12 0.23 19.30
N GLY A 146 -19.13 -0.37 19.94
CA GLY A 146 -18.97 -1.10 21.20
C GLY A 146 -18.05 -2.33 21.06
N ALA A 147 -18.23 -3.14 20.01
CA ALA A 147 -17.34 -4.27 19.70
C ALA A 147 -15.89 -3.81 19.46
N GLN A 148 -15.71 -2.68 18.75
CA GLN A 148 -14.40 -2.08 18.50
C GLN A 148 -13.69 -1.70 19.81
N VAL A 149 -14.39 -1.04 20.74
CA VAL A 149 -13.85 -0.71 22.07
C VAL A 149 -13.57 -1.97 22.89
N TYR A 150 -14.51 -2.94 22.90
CA TYR A 150 -14.41 -4.18 23.67
C TYR A 150 -13.20 -5.05 23.25
N SER A 151 -12.88 -5.10 21.96
CA SER A 151 -11.70 -5.84 21.46
C SER A 151 -10.36 -5.19 21.84
N GLY A 152 -10.33 -3.87 22.01
CA GLY A 152 -9.09 -3.08 22.10
C GLY A 152 -8.33 -2.94 20.77
N ALA A 153 -8.86 -3.45 19.65
CA ALA A 153 -8.13 -3.54 18.38
C ALA A 153 -7.76 -2.16 17.80
N ILE A 154 -6.50 -1.99 17.40
CA ILE A 154 -6.11 -0.86 16.55
C ILE A 154 -6.78 -1.02 15.18
N ARG A 155 -7.40 0.05 14.67
CA ARG A 155 -8.13 0.04 13.38
C ARG A 155 -7.51 0.98 12.35
N ARG A 156 -6.49 0.51 11.62
CA ARG A 156 -5.87 1.25 10.52
C ARG A 156 -5.70 0.40 9.26
N LEU A 157 -5.98 1.00 8.11
CA LEU A 157 -5.54 0.51 6.79
C LEU A 157 -4.09 0.93 6.58
N THR A 158 -3.23 0.01 6.13
CA THR A 158 -1.84 0.30 5.71
C THR A 158 -1.76 0.32 4.19
N ILE A 159 -0.97 1.24 3.63
CA ILE A 159 -0.68 1.35 2.19
C ILE A 159 0.83 1.47 1.93
N TRP A 160 1.30 0.79 0.90
CA TRP A 160 2.60 0.99 0.27
C TRP A 160 2.41 1.35 -1.21
N GLY A 161 3.34 2.11 -1.80
CA GLY A 161 3.21 2.59 -3.19
C GLY A 161 2.22 3.74 -3.39
N GLY A 162 1.74 4.34 -2.30
CA GLY A 162 0.78 5.43 -2.33
C GLY A 162 0.40 5.94 -0.95
N THR A 163 -0.55 6.88 -0.90
CA THR A 163 -1.07 7.52 0.31
C THR A 163 -2.59 7.46 0.34
N ILE A 164 -3.20 7.03 1.45
CA ILE A 164 -4.67 7.05 1.62
C ILE A 164 -5.12 8.51 1.80
N LEU A 165 -6.12 8.91 1.02
CA LEU A 165 -6.73 10.24 1.04
C LEU A 165 -7.93 10.28 2.00
N SER A 166 -8.78 9.25 1.96
CA SER A 166 -9.94 9.12 2.83
C SER A 166 -10.44 7.67 2.88
N ILE A 167 -11.10 7.29 3.97
CA ILE A 167 -11.93 6.08 4.06
C ILE A 167 -13.33 6.52 4.50
N SER A 168 -14.38 6.00 3.87
CA SER A 168 -15.77 6.27 4.29
C SER A 168 -16.08 5.64 5.66
N LYS A 169 -17.18 6.08 6.30
CA LYS A 169 -17.81 5.24 7.32
C LYS A 169 -18.31 3.94 6.67
N PRO A 170 -18.40 2.83 7.42
CA PRO A 170 -19.09 1.63 6.95
C PRO A 170 -20.54 1.92 6.59
N VAL A 171 -20.99 1.33 5.48
CA VAL A 171 -22.41 1.27 5.10
C VAL A 171 -22.84 -0.19 5.15
N HIS A 172 -23.92 -0.47 5.87
CA HIS A 172 -24.45 -1.83 6.05
C HIS A 172 -25.65 -2.08 5.14
N SER A 173 -25.81 -3.34 4.70
CA SER A 173 -26.88 -3.77 3.79
C SER A 173 -27.27 -5.23 4.04
N GLY A 174 -28.51 -5.62 3.73
CA GLY A 174 -29.07 -6.93 4.10
C GLY A 174 -29.74 -6.95 5.48
N SER A 175 -29.99 -8.13 6.05
CA SER A 175 -30.60 -8.28 7.37
C SER A 175 -29.63 -8.89 8.38
N ALA A 176 -29.54 -8.29 9.57
CA ALA A 176 -28.82 -8.82 10.72
C ALA A 176 -29.28 -10.23 11.11
N SER A 177 -30.55 -10.58 10.85
CA SER A 177 -31.14 -11.90 11.12
C SER A 177 -30.89 -12.93 10.02
N GLY A 178 -29.96 -12.66 9.09
CA GLY A 178 -29.69 -13.51 7.94
C GLY A 178 -28.30 -13.21 7.37
N ASN A 179 -28.23 -12.96 6.07
CA ASN A 179 -27.00 -12.49 5.43
C ASN A 179 -27.03 -10.97 5.28
N SER A 180 -25.91 -10.33 5.62
CA SER A 180 -25.72 -8.89 5.51
C SER A 180 -24.25 -8.55 5.29
N ALA A 181 -23.96 -7.37 4.75
CA ALA A 181 -22.60 -6.94 4.43
C ALA A 181 -22.34 -5.48 4.79
N GLY A 182 -21.15 -5.22 5.32
CA GLY A 182 -20.58 -3.89 5.50
C GLY A 182 -19.67 -3.53 4.33
N ASP A 183 -19.64 -2.25 3.97
CA ASP A 183 -18.81 -1.72 2.88
C ASP A 183 -18.13 -0.40 3.26
N VAL A 184 -16.85 -0.24 2.89
CA VAL A 184 -16.14 1.05 2.95
C VAL A 184 -15.48 1.40 1.61
N LEU A 185 -15.66 2.65 1.19
CA LEU A 185 -14.92 3.24 0.08
C LEU A 185 -13.57 3.78 0.57
N VAL A 186 -12.47 3.22 0.05
CA VAL A 186 -11.11 3.75 0.22
C VAL A 186 -10.78 4.62 -0.99
N ARG A 187 -10.27 5.83 -0.77
CA ARG A 187 -9.64 6.67 -1.80
C ARG A 187 -8.15 6.83 -1.49
N PHE A 188 -7.29 6.70 -2.49
CA PHE A 188 -5.85 6.76 -2.33
C PHE A 188 -5.15 7.39 -3.54
N ARG A 189 -3.99 8.00 -3.30
CA ARG A 189 -3.07 8.54 -4.30
C ARG A 189 -2.00 7.49 -4.58
N ALA A 190 -1.98 6.88 -5.77
CA ALA A 190 -0.86 6.03 -6.18
C ALA A 190 0.36 6.89 -6.56
N SER A 191 1.54 6.49 -6.09
CA SER A 191 2.83 7.14 -6.43
C SER A 191 3.62 6.42 -7.52
N GLY A 192 3.16 5.24 -7.94
CA GLY A 192 3.75 4.42 -9.00
C GLY A 192 2.70 3.52 -9.64
N SER A 193 3.13 2.53 -10.43
CA SER A 193 2.24 1.53 -11.05
C SER A 193 1.81 0.39 -10.11
N ALA A 194 2.33 0.37 -8.87
CA ALA A 194 2.13 -0.68 -7.89
C ALA A 194 1.64 -0.08 -6.57
N VAL A 195 0.58 -0.66 -6.00
CA VAL A 195 0.07 -0.33 -4.66
C VAL A 195 -0.22 -1.64 -3.92
N LEU A 196 0.21 -1.69 -2.66
CA LEU A 196 -0.10 -2.80 -1.76
C LEU A 196 -0.91 -2.25 -0.59
N LEU A 197 -2.13 -2.73 -0.39
CA LEU A 197 -2.95 -2.44 0.79
C LEU A 197 -2.88 -3.62 1.76
N ALA A 198 -2.97 -3.36 3.06
CA ALA A 198 -3.18 -4.39 4.07
C ALA A 198 -4.11 -3.91 5.20
N TRP A 199 -5.07 -4.76 5.55
CA TRP A 199 -6.01 -4.55 6.66
C TRP A 199 -6.34 -5.88 7.34
N GLY A 200 -7.04 -5.80 8.45
CA GLY A 200 -7.58 -6.93 9.16
C GLY A 200 -9.10 -7.01 9.03
N GLY A 201 -9.66 -8.21 8.86
CA GLY A 201 -11.05 -8.46 9.26
C GLY A 201 -11.05 -8.97 10.70
N HIS A 202 -11.63 -8.24 11.64
CA HIS A 202 -11.87 -8.76 12.99
C HIS A 202 -12.93 -9.87 12.91
N ILE A 203 -12.79 -10.87 13.77
CA ILE A 203 -13.71 -12.01 13.86
C ILE A 203 -14.65 -11.72 15.02
N ALA A 204 -15.95 -11.64 14.75
CA ALA A 204 -16.92 -11.21 15.76
C ALA A 204 -16.89 -12.10 17.01
N GLN A 205 -16.92 -11.48 18.18
CA GLN A 205 -16.79 -12.14 19.47
C GLN A 205 -18.14 -12.49 20.08
N SER A 206 -18.43 -13.77 20.33
CA SER A 206 -19.60 -14.19 21.10
C SER A 206 -19.55 -13.68 22.55
N SER A 207 -18.36 -13.36 23.07
CA SER A 207 -18.21 -12.73 24.38
C SER A 207 -18.75 -11.29 24.42
N TYR A 208 -18.77 -10.56 23.29
CA TYR A 208 -19.43 -9.26 23.16
C TYR A 208 -20.86 -9.42 22.63
N TRP A 209 -21.02 -10.03 21.46
CA TRP A 209 -22.29 -10.24 20.79
C TRP A 209 -23.12 -11.27 21.59
N ASN A 210 -24.13 -10.75 22.28
CA ASN A 210 -25.10 -11.42 23.15
C ASN A 210 -24.61 -12.00 24.49
N ARG A 211 -23.46 -12.70 24.62
CA ARG A 211 -23.10 -13.29 25.94
C ARG A 211 -22.83 -12.24 27.03
N ALA A 212 -22.26 -11.08 26.71
CA ALA A 212 -22.07 -9.98 27.68
C ALA A 212 -23.39 -9.42 28.22
N ALA A 213 -24.50 -9.58 27.48
CA ALA A 213 -25.84 -9.19 27.89
C ALA A 213 -26.64 -10.34 28.56
N GLY A 214 -26.00 -11.49 28.83
CA GLY A 214 -26.65 -12.69 29.35
C GLY A 214 -27.44 -13.51 28.31
N GLY A 215 -27.28 -13.19 27.03
CA GLY A 215 -27.88 -13.92 25.92
C GLY A 215 -27.07 -15.16 25.47
N PRO A 216 -27.51 -15.82 24.39
CA PRO A 216 -26.75 -16.91 23.77
C PRO A 216 -25.44 -16.39 23.16
N ALA A 217 -24.67 -17.30 22.58
CA ALA A 217 -23.57 -16.95 21.69
C ALA A 217 -24.08 -16.41 20.34
N ASP A 218 -23.33 -15.50 19.71
CA ASP A 218 -23.73 -14.87 18.43
C ASP A 218 -22.55 -14.30 17.63
N GLY A 219 -21.31 -14.66 17.99
CA GLY A 219 -20.12 -14.34 17.22
C GLY A 219 -19.85 -15.32 16.08
N ALA A 220 -18.66 -15.20 15.49
CA ALA A 220 -18.31 -15.95 14.29
C ALA A 220 -18.12 -17.46 14.53
N GLY A 221 -18.02 -17.90 15.79
CA GLY A 221 -18.01 -19.32 16.14
C GLY A 221 -19.35 -20.02 15.93
N GLU A 222 -20.46 -19.27 15.91
CA GLU A 222 -21.82 -19.82 15.75
C GLU A 222 -22.30 -19.80 14.29
N VAL A 223 -21.59 -19.11 13.39
CA VAL A 223 -21.87 -19.12 11.94
C VAL A 223 -21.77 -20.57 11.43
N SER A 224 -22.84 -21.06 10.81
CA SER A 224 -22.96 -22.45 10.37
C SER A 224 -23.29 -22.57 8.87
N GLY A 225 -22.93 -23.71 8.28
CA GLY A 225 -23.13 -23.99 6.86
C GLY A 225 -22.06 -23.37 5.96
N ALA A 226 -22.33 -22.17 5.43
CA ALA A 226 -21.52 -21.57 4.36
C ALA A 226 -20.28 -20.80 4.88
N PRO A 227 -19.20 -20.69 4.07
CA PRO A 227 -18.14 -19.72 4.32
C PRO A 227 -18.66 -18.28 4.27
N TRP A 228 -18.02 -17.36 4.98
CA TRP A 228 -18.24 -15.91 4.84
C TRP A 228 -16.97 -15.23 4.30
N HIS A 229 -17.13 -14.10 3.61
CA HIS A 229 -16.12 -13.53 2.73
C HIS A 229 -15.69 -12.11 3.13
N MET A 230 -14.42 -11.81 2.86
CA MET A 230 -13.86 -10.47 2.66
C MET A 230 -13.70 -10.24 1.15
N ARG A 231 -14.03 -9.05 0.65
CA ARG A 231 -14.06 -8.72 -0.77
C ARG A 231 -13.43 -7.36 -1.05
N THR A 232 -12.82 -7.23 -2.23
CA THR A 232 -12.42 -5.94 -2.80
C THR A 232 -13.10 -5.74 -4.14
N LEU A 233 -13.85 -4.65 -4.27
CA LEU A 233 -14.77 -4.41 -5.37
C LEU A 233 -14.47 -3.07 -6.06
N GLN A 234 -14.80 -2.97 -7.35
CA GLN A 234 -14.90 -1.70 -8.08
C GLN A 234 -13.66 -0.80 -7.98
N LEU A 235 -12.46 -1.36 -8.18
CA LEU A 235 -11.27 -0.53 -8.45
C LEU A 235 -11.52 0.29 -9.72
N ASP A 236 -11.35 1.61 -9.63
CA ASP A 236 -11.59 2.53 -10.73
C ASP A 236 -10.63 2.28 -11.91
N GLY A 237 -11.12 2.51 -13.13
CA GLY A 237 -10.38 2.25 -14.37
C GLY A 237 -10.03 0.77 -14.64
N ALA A 238 -10.22 -0.13 -13.69
CA ALA A 238 -9.73 -1.52 -13.76
C ALA A 238 -10.73 -2.52 -14.36
N GLY A 239 -11.94 -2.09 -14.72
CA GLY A 239 -12.93 -2.94 -15.42
C GLY A 239 -13.53 -4.04 -14.55
N ASN A 240 -13.96 -3.71 -13.33
CA ASN A 240 -14.63 -4.63 -12.38
C ASN A 240 -13.82 -5.88 -12.02
N LYS A 241 -12.51 -5.72 -11.80
CA LYS A 241 -11.60 -6.76 -11.24
C LYS A 241 -11.84 -6.98 -9.76
N ASN A 242 -13.05 -7.43 -9.44
CA ASN A 242 -13.48 -7.79 -8.10
C ASN A 242 -12.74 -9.06 -7.65
N GLN A 243 -12.47 -9.17 -6.35
CA GLN A 243 -11.87 -10.35 -5.72
C GLN A 243 -12.54 -10.61 -4.36
N ASP A 244 -12.67 -11.87 -3.98
CA ASP A 244 -13.19 -12.29 -2.68
C ASP A 244 -12.37 -13.45 -2.10
N ARG A 245 -12.28 -13.53 -0.77
CA ARG A 245 -11.64 -14.63 -0.05
C ARG A 245 -12.47 -14.98 1.17
N SER A 246 -12.68 -16.28 1.43
CA SER A 246 -13.56 -16.73 2.52
C SER A 246 -12.86 -17.55 3.59
N ILE A 247 -13.48 -17.56 4.76
CA ILE A 247 -13.14 -18.42 5.89
C ILE A 247 -14.33 -19.34 6.20
N GLN A 248 -14.02 -20.58 6.53
CA GLN A 248 -14.98 -21.57 7.02
C GLN A 248 -15.05 -21.55 8.56
N PRO A 249 -16.20 -21.91 9.17
CA PRO A 249 -16.32 -22.11 10.62
C PRO A 249 -15.25 -23.03 11.22
N SER A 250 -14.78 -24.02 10.43
CA SER A 250 -13.73 -24.98 10.82
C SER A 250 -12.36 -24.36 11.15
N ALA A 251 -12.11 -23.10 10.80
CA ALA A 251 -10.90 -22.36 11.16
C ALA A 251 -11.02 -21.61 12.51
N ILE A 252 -12.23 -21.47 13.06
CA ILE A 252 -12.48 -20.73 14.31
C ILE A 252 -12.20 -21.63 15.53
N VAL A 253 -11.38 -21.15 16.47
CA VAL A 253 -10.97 -21.90 17.67
C VAL A 253 -10.75 -21.01 18.89
N GLY A 254 -11.62 -21.15 19.89
CA GLY A 254 -11.54 -20.36 21.13
C GLY A 254 -11.79 -18.87 20.91
N SER A 255 -11.43 -18.04 21.90
CA SER A 255 -11.69 -16.61 21.90
C SER A 255 -10.55 -15.80 22.52
N VAL A 256 -10.43 -14.54 22.08
CA VAL A 256 -9.58 -13.52 22.69
C VAL A 256 -10.33 -12.89 23.89
N PRO A 257 -9.66 -12.63 25.03
CA PRO A 257 -10.28 -11.91 26.14
C PRO A 257 -10.68 -10.46 25.79
N PRO A 258 -11.57 -9.82 26.58
CA PRO A 258 -11.85 -8.39 26.45
C PRO A 258 -10.56 -7.56 26.51
N GLY A 259 -10.40 -6.62 25.60
CA GLY A 259 -9.19 -5.79 25.46
C GLY A 259 -7.94 -6.55 24.97
N GLY A 260 -8.03 -7.83 24.62
CA GLY A 260 -6.87 -8.67 24.29
C GLY A 260 -6.11 -8.30 23.01
N LEU A 261 -6.61 -7.36 22.20
CA LEU A 261 -5.89 -6.76 21.07
C LEU A 261 -5.38 -5.33 21.34
N ALA A 262 -5.55 -4.82 22.56
CA ALA A 262 -4.98 -3.53 22.97
C ALA A 262 -3.44 -3.61 23.00
N PRO A 263 -2.73 -2.50 22.74
CA PRO A 263 -1.31 -2.41 23.04
C PRO A 263 -1.04 -2.73 24.51
N PRO A 264 0.10 -3.38 24.85
CA PRO A 264 0.46 -3.58 26.25
C PRO A 264 0.57 -2.23 26.95
N THR A 265 -0.30 -1.99 27.93
CA THR A 265 -0.22 -0.83 28.81
C THR A 265 1.19 -0.79 29.40
N PRO A 266 1.95 0.31 29.27
CA PRO A 266 3.26 0.39 29.89
C PRO A 266 3.10 0.27 31.41
N THR A 267 3.62 -0.81 31.97
CA THR A 267 3.62 -1.04 33.42
C THR A 267 4.22 0.19 34.09
N PRO A 268 3.52 0.84 35.05
CA PRO A 268 4.13 1.91 35.82
C PRO A 268 5.45 1.42 36.43
N PRO A 269 6.52 2.24 36.43
CA PRO A 269 7.73 1.87 37.15
C PRO A 269 7.33 1.55 38.61
N PRO A 270 7.91 0.50 39.22
CA PRO A 270 7.55 0.13 40.58
C PRO A 270 7.74 1.35 41.49
N PRO A 271 6.84 1.57 42.49
CA PRO A 271 6.98 2.69 43.41
C PRO A 271 8.40 2.72 43.97
N LEU A 272 9.04 3.89 43.94
CA LEU A 272 10.33 4.08 44.60
C LEU A 272 10.14 3.69 46.07
N GLY A 273 10.75 2.58 46.46
CA GLY A 273 10.71 2.10 47.84
C GLY A 273 11.20 3.18 48.79
N PRO A 274 10.72 3.21 50.06
CA PRO A 274 11.02 4.28 51.00
C PRO A 274 12.53 4.50 51.12
N GLY A 275 13.01 5.57 50.51
CA GLY A 275 14.43 5.79 50.28
C GLY A 275 15.17 6.02 51.60
N THR A 276 16.03 5.09 51.97
CA THR A 276 17.07 5.34 52.97
C THR A 276 17.91 6.52 52.47
N GLY A 277 17.86 7.64 53.21
CA GLY A 277 18.29 8.94 52.71
C GLY A 277 19.74 8.95 52.23
N ALA A 278 19.94 9.28 50.94
CA ALA A 278 21.27 9.57 50.41
C ALA A 278 21.86 10.81 51.13
N PRO A 279 23.14 10.80 51.53
CA PRO A 279 23.73 11.94 52.25
C PRO A 279 23.68 13.24 51.45
N ILE A 280 23.33 14.34 52.12
CA ILE A 280 23.29 15.69 51.54
C ILE A 280 24.68 16.07 51.01
N PRO A 281 24.85 16.44 49.72
CA PRO A 281 26.11 16.95 49.21
C PRO A 281 26.48 18.27 49.90
N ARG A 282 27.63 18.30 50.61
CA ARG A 282 28.19 19.53 51.19
C ARG A 282 28.56 20.51 50.06
N PRO A 283 28.26 21.82 50.18
CA PRO A 283 28.65 22.80 49.17
C PRO A 283 30.18 22.84 48.96
N ARG A 284 30.61 22.84 47.70
CA ARG A 284 32.00 23.14 47.31
C ARG A 284 32.13 24.66 47.05
N PRO A 285 33.19 25.34 47.51
CA PRO A 285 33.36 26.78 47.28
C PRO A 285 33.48 27.16 45.80
N HIS A 286 33.14 28.42 45.49
CA HIS A 286 33.40 29.03 44.19
C HIS A 286 34.89 28.96 43.82
N ALA A 287 35.16 28.64 42.55
CA ALA A 287 36.45 28.88 41.92
C ALA A 287 36.31 30.05 40.92
N THR A 288 37.23 31.02 40.99
CA THR A 288 37.22 32.23 40.15
C THR A 288 37.83 31.95 38.78
N ALA A 289 37.24 32.50 37.71
CA ALA A 289 37.75 32.37 36.35
C ALA A 289 38.85 33.42 36.04
N PRO A 290 39.99 33.03 35.43
CA PRO A 290 40.91 33.94 34.75
C PRO A 290 40.40 34.35 33.35
N ALA A 291 41.00 35.39 32.77
CA ALA A 291 40.54 36.02 31.53
C ALA A 291 41.19 35.50 30.24
N THR A 292 40.64 35.96 29.11
CA THR A 292 40.96 35.62 27.71
C THR A 292 42.41 35.92 27.29
N ALA A 293 42.95 35.11 26.40
CA ALA A 293 44.05 35.47 25.51
C ALA A 293 43.83 34.87 24.10
N SER A 294 44.20 35.60 23.06
CA SER A 294 43.98 35.25 21.65
C SER A 294 45.22 34.64 20.99
N GLY A 295 45.04 33.66 20.10
CA GLY A 295 46.13 33.15 19.25
C GLY A 295 45.63 32.20 18.16
N LEU A 296 45.90 32.54 16.90
CA LEU A 296 45.81 31.63 15.74
C LEU A 296 47.23 31.15 15.41
N PRO A 297 47.39 29.93 14.86
CA PRO A 297 48.36 29.75 13.80
C PRO A 297 47.85 28.93 12.60
N ASP A 298 48.46 29.16 11.44
CA ASP A 298 48.22 28.46 10.18
C ASP A 298 48.95 27.10 10.08
N GLY A 299 48.59 26.30 9.06
CA GLY A 299 49.27 25.06 8.66
C GLY A 299 48.37 23.81 8.79
N ASP A 300 48.35 22.86 7.86
CA ASP A 300 49.08 22.75 6.58
C ASP A 300 48.25 21.98 5.53
N ARG A 301 48.71 21.94 4.27
CA ARG A 301 48.05 21.29 3.12
C ARG A 301 48.84 20.08 2.59
N SER A 302 48.16 19.26 1.77
CA SER A 302 48.64 18.04 1.07
C SER A 302 48.47 16.76 1.90
N SER A 303 48.14 15.59 1.34
CA SER A 303 47.99 15.14 -0.06
C SER A 303 46.73 14.22 -0.18
N ILE A 304 45.93 14.12 -1.27
CA ILE A 304 46.18 13.73 -2.68
C ILE A 304 46.90 12.35 -2.76
N VAL A 305 46.47 11.32 -3.51
CA VAL A 305 45.35 11.08 -4.46
C VAL A 305 44.31 10.08 -3.83
N ALA A 306 43.36 9.34 -4.44
CA ALA A 306 42.81 9.05 -5.78
C ALA A 306 41.40 8.38 -5.59
N ALA A 307 40.52 8.18 -6.59
CA ALA A 307 40.39 8.66 -7.96
C ALA A 307 38.91 8.57 -8.42
N ILE A 308 38.38 9.60 -9.10
CA ILE A 308 37.19 9.50 -9.97
C ILE A 308 37.49 10.33 -11.22
N GLY A 309 37.57 9.69 -12.38
CA GLY A 309 37.80 10.36 -13.67
C GLY A 309 36.50 10.58 -14.43
N VAL A 310 36.22 11.83 -14.83
CA VAL A 310 35.13 12.19 -15.75
C VAL A 310 35.69 13.13 -16.81
N VAL A 311 35.64 12.70 -18.08
CA VAL A 311 35.89 13.44 -19.35
C VAL A 311 36.00 12.37 -20.46
N LEU A 312 35.51 12.54 -21.70
CA LEU A 312 34.50 13.43 -22.28
C LEU A 312 34.14 12.81 -23.66
N THR A 313 32.88 12.57 -23.97
CA THR A 313 32.49 11.98 -25.27
C THR A 313 32.57 13.00 -26.39
N LEU A 314 33.53 12.82 -27.30
CA LEU A 314 33.76 13.72 -28.42
C LEU A 314 32.76 13.48 -29.57
N VAL A 315 31.95 14.48 -29.90
CA VAL A 315 31.04 14.45 -31.06
C VAL A 315 31.75 15.04 -32.28
N LEU A 316 32.07 14.22 -33.28
CA LEU A 316 32.53 14.71 -34.58
C LEU A 316 31.35 15.18 -35.43
N ALA A 317 31.27 16.49 -35.67
CA ALA A 317 30.37 17.06 -36.66
C ALA A 317 31.09 17.12 -38.03
N PHE A 318 30.71 16.24 -38.96
CA PHE A 318 31.12 16.34 -40.37
C PHE A 318 30.22 17.33 -41.11
N SER A 319 30.79 18.49 -41.48
CA SER A 319 30.15 19.48 -42.35
C SER A 319 31.00 19.69 -43.59
N LEU A 320 30.60 19.14 -44.73
CA LEU A 320 31.28 19.39 -46.01
C LEU A 320 31.04 20.83 -46.45
N ALA A 321 32.12 21.56 -46.77
CA ALA A 321 32.04 22.87 -47.39
C ALA A 321 31.68 22.73 -48.87
N LEU A 322 30.61 23.42 -49.30
CA LEU A 322 30.26 23.63 -50.70
C LEU A 322 30.64 25.07 -51.11
N PRO A 323 31.25 25.29 -52.29
CA PRO A 323 31.78 26.59 -52.68
C PRO A 323 30.69 27.59 -53.10
N ILE A 324 30.87 28.86 -52.73
CA ILE A 324 29.97 29.96 -53.06
C ILE A 324 30.32 30.56 -54.44
N PRO A 325 29.41 30.56 -55.43
CA PRO A 325 29.57 31.36 -56.65
C PRO A 325 29.24 32.83 -56.37
N ARG A 326 30.15 33.75 -56.70
CA ARG A 326 29.89 35.20 -56.60
C ARG A 326 29.23 35.76 -57.87
N MET A 327 28.21 36.58 -57.65
CA MET A 327 27.72 37.68 -58.50
C MET A 327 27.40 37.42 -59.98
N LEU A 328 26.18 37.82 -60.37
CA LEU A 328 26.02 38.85 -61.40
C LEU A 328 24.67 39.58 -61.25
N SER A 329 24.69 40.79 -60.70
CA SER A 329 23.50 41.63 -60.60
C SER A 329 23.32 42.46 -61.88
N ARG A 330 22.13 42.43 -62.49
CA ARG A 330 21.79 43.31 -63.60
C ARG A 330 20.44 44.00 -63.38
N ARG A 331 20.48 45.33 -63.26
CA ARG A 331 19.31 46.19 -63.08
C ARG A 331 18.27 45.97 -64.20
N ARG A 332 16.99 46.03 -63.85
CA ARG A 332 16.00 46.76 -64.66
C ARG A 332 15.33 47.82 -63.79
N ARG A 333 15.35 49.06 -64.29
CA ARG A 333 14.37 50.11 -63.95
C ARG A 333 13.54 50.33 -65.21
N ARG A 334 12.24 50.14 -65.11
CA ARG A 334 11.16 50.94 -65.73
C ARG A 334 9.86 50.41 -65.16
#